data_AF-A0A4P9Z084-F1
#
_entry.id   AF-A0A4P9Z084-F1
#
_cell.length_a   1.000
_cell.length_b   1.000
_cell.length_c   1.000
_cell.angle_alpha   90.00
_cell.angle_beta   90.00
_cell.angle_gamma   90.00
#
_symmetry.space_group_name_H-M   'P 1'
#
loop_
_entity.id
_entity.type
_entity.pdbx_description
1 polymer ?
#
loop_
_entity_poly.entity_id
_entity_poly.type
_entity_poly.pdbx_seq_one_letter_code
_entity_poly.pdbx_strand_id
1 'polypeptide(L)'
;MDRWDANASGVLCNKDGKVRALWINYSSQNDKNKDIGFMSGLASRHVIPLVNDLKQGKPVKLRAVTGIEFWTMRIAAARTLGLGADWVHRVEASNQHRHTLLYVLNILAADSPAAQVLQVGDIILEMDGKMITSMDELDIAYDRESVDMTIFRSGKELSVQVPTTALVGNETDRVIGWAGALIQVPYAAVLEQVKRIPSGVYVSCTLYGAPANTYDLKPGVWITEVDGQPVDSLDSFMEAVKASEQRTQSEGGSASGGSYIRLTTVSRAEITGVLSLRPDPHYWPTFQLIKDDEAVCGWRCEYM
;
A
#
# COMPACT_ATOMS: atom_id res chain seq x y z
N MET A 1 15.50 -12.26 -27.00
CA MET A 1 15.22 -11.41 -28.17
C MET A 1 14.64 -10.13 -27.59
N ASP A 2 15.54 -9.20 -27.32
CA ASP A 2 15.33 -8.06 -26.42
C ASP A 2 14.37 -7.05 -27.05
N ARG A 3 13.16 -6.95 -26.51
CA ARG A 3 12.32 -5.76 -26.72
C ARG A 3 12.78 -4.69 -25.75
N TRP A 4 13.76 -3.91 -26.19
CA TRP A 4 13.91 -2.54 -25.73
C TRP A 4 12.67 -1.79 -26.23
N ASP A 5 11.56 -1.87 -25.51
CA ASP A 5 10.46 -0.94 -25.70
C ASP A 5 11.05 0.43 -25.35
N ALA A 6 11.30 1.25 -26.37
CA ALA A 6 11.70 2.62 -26.19
C ALA A 6 10.63 3.30 -25.34
N ASN A 7 10.89 3.45 -24.04
CA ASN A 7 10.10 4.26 -23.12
C ASN A 7 10.18 5.70 -23.59
N ALA A 8 9.43 6.03 -24.63
CA ALA A 8 9.30 7.38 -25.16
C ALA A 8 8.54 8.20 -24.13
N SER A 9 9.25 8.74 -23.14
CA SER A 9 8.77 9.80 -22.29
C SER A 9 8.65 11.07 -23.14
N GLY A 10 7.52 11.76 -23.05
CA GLY A 10 7.26 12.95 -23.86
C GLY A 10 6.12 13.78 -23.30
N VAL A 11 5.70 14.78 -24.07
CA VAL A 11 4.60 15.67 -23.71
C VAL A 11 3.61 15.76 -24.86
N LEU A 12 2.33 15.89 -24.52
CA LEU A 12 1.28 16.27 -25.47
C LEU A 12 1.10 17.77 -25.40
N CYS A 13 1.20 18.46 -26.53
CA CYS A 13 1.08 19.92 -26.63
C CYS A 13 -0.15 20.32 -27.45
N ASN A 14 -0.68 21.51 -27.18
CA ASN A 14 -1.63 22.14 -28.09
C ASN A 14 -0.90 22.79 -29.29
N LYS A 15 -1.68 23.35 -30.23
CA LYS A 15 -1.16 24.05 -31.43
C LYS A 15 -0.21 25.23 -31.12
N ASP A 16 -0.25 25.77 -29.91
CA ASP A 16 0.60 26.89 -29.48
C ASP A 16 1.88 26.41 -28.77
N GLY A 17 2.13 25.09 -28.73
CA GLY A 17 3.28 24.50 -28.05
C GLY A 17 3.14 24.40 -26.53
N LYS A 18 1.97 24.71 -25.95
CA LYS A 18 1.73 24.57 -24.51
C LYS A 18 1.48 23.11 -24.14
N VAL A 19 2.23 22.62 -23.15
CA VAL A 19 2.09 21.27 -22.60
C VAL A 19 0.70 21.10 -21.97
N ARG A 20 -0.01 20.03 -22.36
CA ARG A 20 -1.33 19.64 -21.86
C ARG A 20 -1.27 18.37 -21.02
N ALA A 21 -0.37 17.45 -21.34
CA ALA A 21 -0.22 16.19 -20.62
C ALA A 21 1.18 15.62 -20.75
N LEU A 22 1.58 14.77 -19.81
CA LEU A 22 2.76 13.91 -19.91
C LEU A 22 2.38 12.62 -20.65
N TRP A 23 3.15 12.22 -21.64
CA TRP A 23 2.94 10.97 -22.36
C TRP A 23 3.59 9.83 -21.57
N ILE A 24 2.77 8.95 -20.99
CA ILE A 24 3.23 7.90 -20.09
C ILE A 24 2.66 6.53 -20.46
N ASN A 25 3.41 5.49 -20.08
CA ASN A 25 3.01 4.10 -20.24
C ASN A 25 2.24 3.65 -18.99
N TYR A 26 1.08 3.03 -19.19
CA TYR A 26 0.25 2.45 -18.16
C TYR A 26 0.27 0.93 -18.31
N SER A 27 0.49 0.24 -17.18
CA SER A 27 0.29 -1.20 -17.09
C SER A 27 -1.10 -1.48 -16.52
N SER A 28 -1.82 -2.41 -17.12
CA SER A 28 -3.13 -2.86 -16.65
C SER A 28 -3.31 -4.34 -16.97
N GLN A 29 -4.42 -4.92 -16.52
CA GLN A 29 -4.78 -6.29 -16.79
C GLN A 29 -6.18 -6.33 -17.40
N ASN A 30 -6.35 -7.10 -18.47
CA ASN A 30 -7.66 -7.24 -19.12
C ASN A 30 -8.53 -8.32 -18.43
N ASP A 31 -9.78 -8.46 -18.87
CA ASP A 31 -10.74 -9.44 -18.34
C ASP A 31 -10.30 -10.92 -18.44
N LYS A 32 -9.18 -11.21 -19.13
CA LYS A 32 -8.58 -12.55 -19.25
C LYS A 32 -7.32 -12.70 -18.39
N ASN A 33 -7.11 -11.81 -17.42
CA ASN A 33 -5.92 -11.73 -16.58
C ASN A 33 -4.60 -11.63 -17.37
N LYS A 34 -4.65 -11.08 -18.60
CA LYS A 34 -3.45 -10.84 -19.38
C LYS A 34 -2.99 -9.41 -19.17
N ASP A 35 -1.71 -9.27 -18.81
CA ASP A 35 -1.07 -7.97 -18.68
C ASP A 35 -1.04 -7.26 -20.04
N ILE A 36 -1.46 -6.01 -20.02
CA ILE A 36 -1.50 -5.11 -21.17
C ILE A 36 -0.79 -3.81 -20.81
N GLY A 37 0.01 -3.31 -21.74
CA GLY A 37 0.58 -1.96 -21.68
C GLY A 37 -0.11 -1.07 -22.69
N PHE A 38 -0.43 0.16 -22.32
CA PHE A 38 -0.92 1.18 -23.25
C PHE A 38 -0.38 2.55 -22.87
N MET A 39 -0.22 3.42 -23.85
CA MET A 39 0.23 4.79 -23.62
C MET A 39 -0.96 5.74 -23.59
N SER A 40 -0.96 6.67 -22.63
CA SER A 40 -1.96 7.73 -22.55
C SER A 40 -1.37 9.00 -21.94
N GLY A 41 -2.09 10.11 -22.08
CA GLY A 41 -1.68 11.40 -21.53
C GLY A 41 -2.12 11.57 -20.07
N LEU A 42 -1.17 11.73 -19.15
CA LEU A 42 -1.44 12.22 -17.79
C LEU A 42 -1.62 13.73 -17.81
N ALA A 43 -2.83 14.22 -17.57
CA ALA A 43 -3.14 15.64 -17.67
C ALA A 43 -2.24 16.50 -16.77
N SER A 44 -1.67 17.55 -17.36
CA SER A 44 -0.72 18.46 -16.69
C SER A 44 -1.28 19.10 -15.42
N ARG A 45 -2.61 19.28 -15.32
CA ARG A 45 -3.27 19.84 -14.12
C ARG A 45 -2.92 19.09 -12.83
N HIS A 46 -2.71 17.77 -12.89
CA HIS A 46 -2.41 16.94 -11.72
C HIS A 46 -0.97 17.11 -11.23
N VAL A 47 -0.06 17.55 -12.12
CA VAL A 47 1.37 17.70 -11.79
C VAL A 47 1.78 19.17 -11.64
N ILE A 48 0.97 20.12 -12.11
CA ILE A 48 1.29 21.56 -12.02
C ILE A 48 1.52 22.02 -10.57
N PRO A 49 0.65 21.69 -9.59
CA PRO A 49 0.86 22.11 -8.20
C PRO A 49 2.19 21.58 -7.65
N LEU A 50 2.46 20.29 -7.88
CA LEU A 50 3.72 19.63 -7.55
C LEU A 50 4.94 20.33 -8.16
N VAL A 51 4.88 20.64 -9.47
CA VAL A 51 5.96 21.32 -10.18
C VAL A 51 6.19 22.73 -9.64
N ASN A 52 5.14 23.43 -9.22
CA ASN A 52 5.25 24.77 -8.65
C ASN A 52 5.94 24.76 -7.29
N ASP A 53 5.66 23.77 -6.44
CA ASP A 53 6.33 23.59 -5.15
C ASP A 53 7.82 23.28 -5.33
N LEU A 54 8.14 22.35 -6.24
CA LEU A 54 9.52 22.01 -6.58
C LEU A 54 10.30 23.22 -7.10
N LYS A 55 9.70 24.04 -7.97
CA LYS A 55 10.32 25.28 -8.46
C LYS A 55 10.60 26.30 -7.36
N GLN A 56 9.81 26.29 -6.29
CA GLN A 56 10.00 27.15 -5.13
C GLN A 56 10.96 26.55 -4.09
N GLY A 57 11.54 25.37 -4.36
CA GLY A 57 12.39 24.65 -3.41
C GLY A 57 11.62 24.13 -2.18
N LYS A 58 10.29 24.06 -2.25
CA LYS A 58 9.47 23.54 -1.16
C LYS A 58 9.49 22.02 -1.17
N PRO A 59 9.56 21.37 0.00
CA PRO A 59 9.43 19.92 0.08
C PRO A 59 8.01 19.53 -0.36
N VAL A 60 7.94 18.58 -1.27
CA VAL A 60 6.67 18.04 -1.76
C VAL A 60 6.06 17.18 -0.66
N LYS A 61 4.87 17.57 -0.20
CA LYS A 61 4.05 16.76 0.71
C LYS A 61 2.77 16.41 -0.03
N LEU A 62 2.65 15.14 -0.40
CA LEU A 62 1.42 14.61 -0.98
C LEU A 62 0.70 13.83 0.10
N ARG A 63 -0.59 14.11 0.26
CA ARG A 63 -1.48 13.39 1.16
C ARG A 63 -2.74 13.01 0.42
N ALA A 64 -3.28 11.84 0.71
CA ALA A 64 -4.52 11.38 0.09
C ALA A 64 -5.36 10.59 1.09
N VAL A 65 -6.64 10.41 0.77
CA VAL A 65 -7.50 9.46 1.48
C VAL A 65 -7.12 8.06 1.01
N THR A 66 -6.39 7.32 1.86
CA THR A 66 -5.87 5.97 1.53
C THR A 66 -6.62 4.88 2.30
N GLY A 67 -6.48 3.63 1.86
CA GLY A 67 -7.11 2.49 2.53
C GLY A 67 -8.60 2.33 2.26
N ILE A 68 -9.15 3.13 1.33
CA ILE A 68 -10.55 3.14 0.93
C ILE A 68 -10.63 2.89 -0.57
N GLU A 69 -11.47 1.93 -0.97
CA GLU A 69 -11.79 1.68 -2.37
C GLU A 69 -13.06 2.43 -2.73
N PHE A 70 -12.95 3.34 -3.69
CA PHE A 70 -14.10 4.07 -4.23
C PHE A 70 -14.57 3.43 -5.53
N TRP A 71 -15.87 3.53 -5.81
CA TRP A 71 -16.43 3.16 -7.11
C TRP A 71 -17.47 4.18 -7.58
N THR A 72 -17.73 4.18 -8.89
CA THR A 72 -18.74 5.07 -9.48
C THR A 72 -20.13 4.43 -9.41
N MET A 73 -21.14 5.18 -8.99
CA MET A 73 -22.54 4.82 -9.11
C MET A 73 -23.31 5.81 -9.96
N ARG A 74 -24.32 5.33 -10.68
CA ARG A 74 -25.23 6.20 -11.44
C ARG A 74 -26.19 6.90 -10.49
N ILE A 75 -26.54 8.14 -10.81
CA ILE A 75 -27.48 8.94 -10.00
C ILE A 75 -28.86 8.28 -9.83
N ALA A 76 -29.33 7.55 -10.83
CA ALA A 76 -30.58 6.80 -10.75
C ALA A 76 -30.57 5.73 -9.64
N ALA A 77 -29.41 5.10 -9.38
CA ALA A 77 -29.25 4.16 -8.29
C ALA A 77 -29.21 4.89 -6.93
N ALA A 78 -28.50 6.02 -6.85
CA ALA A 78 -28.44 6.85 -5.65
C ALA A 78 -29.84 7.35 -5.23
N ARG A 79 -30.71 7.69 -6.20
CA ARG A 79 -32.10 8.07 -5.93
C ARG A 79 -32.90 6.95 -5.27
N THR A 80 -32.70 5.70 -5.67
CA THR A 80 -33.33 4.53 -5.04
C THR A 80 -32.86 4.32 -3.59
N LEU A 81 -31.65 4.79 -3.27
CA LEU A 81 -31.10 4.79 -1.91
C LEU A 81 -31.59 5.97 -1.04
N GLY A 82 -32.45 6.83 -1.59
CA GLY A 82 -33.07 7.95 -0.86
C GLY A 82 -32.33 9.28 -1.00
N LEU A 83 -31.37 9.41 -1.93
CA LEU A 83 -30.71 10.68 -2.18
C LEU A 83 -31.74 11.76 -2.59
N GLY A 84 -31.67 12.93 -1.96
CA GLY A 84 -32.63 14.02 -2.14
C GLY A 84 -32.67 14.57 -3.58
N ALA A 85 -33.84 15.07 -3.99
CA ALA A 85 -34.05 15.61 -5.33
C ALA A 85 -33.13 16.80 -5.66
N ASP A 86 -32.80 17.63 -4.66
CA ASP A 86 -31.90 18.76 -4.82
C ASP A 86 -30.50 18.31 -5.26
N TRP A 87 -29.98 17.23 -4.67
CA TRP A 87 -28.72 16.62 -5.06
C TRP A 87 -28.75 16.07 -6.47
N VAL A 88 -29.86 15.41 -6.84
CA VAL A 88 -30.06 14.89 -8.19
C VAL A 88 -29.94 16.01 -9.22
N HIS A 89 -30.67 17.11 -9.00
CA HIS A 89 -30.63 18.27 -9.89
C HIS A 89 -29.25 18.93 -9.95
N ARG A 90 -28.56 19.07 -8.81
CA ARG A 90 -27.21 19.66 -8.77
C ARG A 90 -26.20 18.86 -9.59
N VAL A 91 -26.22 17.53 -9.48
CA VAL A 91 -25.32 16.65 -10.25
C VAL A 91 -25.67 16.66 -11.73
N GLU A 92 -26.96 16.67 -12.09
CA GLU A 92 -27.40 16.79 -13.48
C GLU A 92 -26.96 18.12 -14.12
N ALA A 93 -26.99 19.21 -13.34
CA ALA A 93 -26.58 20.54 -13.79
C ALA A 93 -25.06 20.74 -13.88
N SER A 94 -24.24 19.87 -13.26
CA SER A 94 -22.78 19.99 -13.20
C SER A 94 -22.05 19.84 -14.56
N ASN A 95 -22.80 19.59 -15.65
CA ASN A 95 -22.35 19.60 -17.04
C ASN A 95 -21.25 18.57 -17.38
N GLN A 96 -21.04 17.58 -16.52
CA GLN A 96 -20.19 16.45 -16.82
C GLN A 96 -20.95 15.47 -17.73
N HIS A 97 -20.28 14.94 -18.75
CA HIS A 97 -20.86 13.96 -19.68
C HIS A 97 -21.34 12.67 -18.98
N ARG A 98 -21.07 12.49 -17.69
CA ARG A 98 -21.51 11.38 -16.85
C ARG A 98 -22.12 11.89 -15.56
N HIS A 99 -23.40 11.57 -15.33
CA HIS A 99 -24.10 11.83 -14.08
C HIS A 99 -23.85 10.70 -13.08
N THR A 100 -22.64 10.68 -12.54
CA THR A 100 -22.17 9.69 -11.56
C THR A 100 -21.84 10.34 -10.23
N LEU A 101 -21.95 9.55 -9.17
CA LEU A 101 -21.43 9.85 -7.84
C LEU A 101 -20.39 8.78 -7.48
N LEU A 102 -19.58 9.07 -6.48
CA LEU A 102 -18.67 8.09 -5.92
C LEU A 102 -19.27 7.48 -4.65
N TYR A 103 -18.96 6.22 -4.38
CA TYR A 103 -19.28 5.59 -3.12
C TYR A 103 -18.13 4.70 -2.65
N VAL A 104 -18.10 4.44 -1.34
CA VAL A 104 -17.14 3.53 -0.73
C VAL A 104 -17.56 2.10 -1.05
N LEU A 105 -16.81 1.45 -1.95
CA LEU A 105 -17.01 0.06 -2.33
C LEU A 105 -16.48 -0.88 -1.27
N ASN A 106 -15.29 -0.61 -0.74
CA ASN A 106 -14.61 -1.46 0.23
C ASN A 106 -13.63 -0.68 1.11
N ILE A 107 -13.26 -1.26 2.24
CA ILE A 107 -12.18 -0.79 3.12
C ILE A 107 -11.00 -1.74 2.92
N LEU A 108 -9.92 -1.23 2.35
CA LEU A 108 -8.73 -2.00 2.00
C LEU A 108 -7.78 -2.18 3.19
N ALA A 109 -7.75 -1.21 4.11
CA ALA A 109 -6.95 -1.26 5.33
C ALA A 109 -7.79 -0.77 6.50
N ALA A 110 -8.22 -1.71 7.36
CA ALA A 110 -9.12 -1.42 8.48
C ALA A 110 -8.51 -0.49 9.54
N ASP A 111 -7.18 -0.46 9.63
CA ASP A 111 -6.39 0.41 10.49
C ASP A 111 -6.07 1.77 9.86
N SER A 112 -6.42 1.98 8.58
CA SER A 112 -6.18 3.27 7.93
C SER A 112 -6.98 4.40 8.61
N PRO A 113 -6.43 5.62 8.70
CA PRO A 113 -7.11 6.75 9.34
C PRO A 113 -8.49 7.04 8.74
N ALA A 114 -8.65 6.90 7.43
CA ALA A 114 -9.92 7.12 6.75
C ALA A 114 -10.97 6.05 7.09
N ALA A 115 -10.56 4.80 7.34
CA ALA A 115 -11.46 3.70 7.70
C ALA A 115 -12.12 3.89 9.08
N GLN A 116 -11.57 4.77 9.93
CA GLN A 116 -12.18 5.12 11.21
C GLN A 116 -13.42 6.02 11.05
N VAL A 117 -13.57 6.67 9.89
CA VAL A 117 -14.62 7.66 9.62
C VAL A 117 -15.58 7.17 8.54
N LEU A 118 -15.05 6.67 7.43
CA LEU A 118 -15.82 6.19 6.27
C LEU A 118 -16.25 4.74 6.43
N GLN A 119 -17.40 4.40 5.86
CA GLN A 119 -18.01 3.08 5.90
C GLN A 119 -18.38 2.62 4.49
N VAL A 120 -18.38 1.30 4.29
CA VAL A 120 -18.86 0.69 3.04
C VAL A 120 -20.30 1.12 2.76
N GLY A 121 -20.54 1.62 1.55
CA GLY A 121 -21.83 2.12 1.09
C GLY A 121 -22.03 3.63 1.27
N ASP A 122 -21.11 4.35 1.91
CA ASP A 122 -21.16 5.81 1.96
C ASP A 122 -21.07 6.39 0.55
N ILE A 123 -21.99 7.28 0.21
CA ILE A 123 -21.96 8.03 -1.06
C ILE A 123 -21.27 9.37 -0.79
N ILE A 124 -20.23 9.68 -1.56
CA ILE A 124 -19.48 10.94 -1.44
C ILE A 124 -20.19 11.99 -2.29
N LEU A 125 -20.58 13.10 -1.66
CA LEU A 125 -21.28 14.20 -2.31
C LEU A 125 -20.37 15.39 -2.54
N GLU A 126 -19.63 15.79 -1.50
CA GLU A 126 -18.67 16.90 -1.55
C GLU A 126 -17.38 16.56 -0.83
N MET A 127 -16.30 17.20 -1.25
CA MET A 127 -15.02 17.28 -0.54
C MET A 127 -14.54 18.73 -0.59
N ASP A 128 -14.24 19.30 0.58
CA ASP A 128 -13.83 20.69 0.77
C ASP A 128 -14.77 21.70 0.07
N GLY A 129 -16.09 21.47 0.20
CA GLY A 129 -17.15 22.30 -0.37
C GLY A 129 -17.31 22.21 -1.89
N LYS A 130 -16.62 21.27 -2.55
CA LYS A 130 -16.75 20.99 -3.99
C LYS A 130 -17.46 19.67 -4.20
N MET A 131 -18.40 19.65 -5.13
CA MET A 131 -19.08 18.42 -5.55
C MET A 131 -18.08 17.42 -6.14
N ILE A 132 -18.26 16.14 -5.80
CA ILE A 132 -17.43 15.03 -6.28
C ILE A 132 -18.28 14.07 -7.12
N THR A 133 -18.00 14.02 -8.41
CA THR A 133 -18.72 13.17 -9.39
C THR A 133 -17.79 12.23 -10.15
N SER A 134 -16.46 12.43 -10.05
CA SER A 134 -15.45 11.59 -10.69
C SER A 134 -14.20 11.34 -9.82
N MET A 135 -13.48 10.25 -10.11
CA MET A 135 -12.30 9.85 -9.34
C MET A 135 -11.17 10.88 -9.34
N ASP A 136 -11.05 11.65 -10.41
CA ASP A 136 -10.02 12.69 -10.51
C ASP A 136 -10.32 13.94 -9.68
N GLU A 137 -11.52 14.03 -9.09
CA GLU A 137 -11.94 15.09 -8.17
C GLU A 137 -11.72 14.71 -6.70
N LEU A 138 -11.55 13.42 -6.37
CA LEU A 138 -10.97 12.94 -5.10
C LEU A 138 -9.48 13.29 -4.98
N ASP A 139 -9.09 14.42 -5.57
CA ASP A 139 -7.72 14.84 -5.82
C ASP A 139 -6.88 14.80 -4.53
N ILE A 140 -5.57 14.72 -4.71
CA ILE A 140 -4.59 14.69 -3.63
C ILE A 140 -4.89 15.87 -2.69
N ALA A 141 -5.04 15.63 -1.39
CA ALA A 141 -5.25 16.65 -0.36
C ALA A 141 -4.00 17.53 -0.13
N TYR A 142 -2.94 17.29 -0.89
CA TYR A 142 -1.61 17.92 -0.83
C TYR A 142 -1.05 17.92 0.60
N ASP A 143 -1.00 19.08 1.25
CA ASP A 143 -0.45 19.26 2.59
C ASP A 143 -1.49 19.12 3.71
N ARG A 144 -2.78 18.95 3.37
CA ARG A 144 -3.87 18.91 4.35
C ARG A 144 -3.91 17.58 5.09
N GLU A 145 -3.90 17.63 6.41
CA GLU A 145 -3.98 16.46 7.29
C GLU A 145 -5.36 15.79 7.31
N SER A 146 -6.39 16.53 6.92
CA SER A 146 -7.76 16.05 6.76
C SER A 146 -8.49 16.84 5.68
N VAL A 147 -9.58 16.27 5.19
CA VAL A 147 -10.51 16.91 4.25
C VAL A 147 -11.92 16.87 4.81
N ASP A 148 -12.69 17.92 4.58
CA ASP A 148 -14.08 17.97 5.00
C ASP A 148 -14.94 17.31 3.91
N MET A 149 -15.60 16.20 4.22
CA MET A 149 -16.47 15.50 3.29
C MET A 149 -17.93 15.62 3.69
N THR A 150 -18.79 15.89 2.70
CA THR A 150 -20.23 15.68 2.83
C THR A 150 -20.55 14.30 2.24
N ILE A 151 -21.01 13.39 3.09
CA ILE A 151 -21.39 12.03 2.70
C ILE A 151 -22.88 11.79 2.89
N PHE A 152 -23.43 10.85 2.15
CA PHE A 152 -24.78 10.34 2.35
C PHE A 152 -24.73 8.91 2.88
N ARG A 153 -25.21 8.73 4.11
CA ARG A 153 -25.23 7.45 4.84
C ARG A 153 -26.62 7.22 5.41
N SER A 154 -27.19 6.05 5.12
CA SER A 154 -28.48 5.62 5.69
C SER A 154 -29.61 6.67 5.59
N GLY A 155 -29.73 7.34 4.43
CA GLY A 155 -30.80 8.31 4.21
C GLY A 155 -30.52 9.73 4.69
N LYS A 156 -29.32 10.00 5.22
CA LYS A 156 -28.96 11.30 5.82
C LYS A 156 -27.65 11.83 5.25
N GLU A 157 -27.59 13.14 5.08
CA GLU A 157 -26.37 13.88 4.82
C GLU A 157 -25.59 14.09 6.11
N LEU A 158 -24.30 13.76 6.09
CA LEU A 158 -23.39 13.90 7.21
C LEU A 158 -22.16 14.68 6.74
N SER A 159 -21.76 15.67 7.52
CA SER A 159 -20.44 16.30 7.37
C SER A 159 -19.46 15.57 8.26
N VAL A 160 -18.41 15.02 7.65
CA VAL A 160 -17.36 14.26 8.34
C VAL A 160 -16.00 14.81 7.98
N GLN A 161 -15.10 14.87 8.95
CA GLN A 161 -13.71 15.22 8.71
C GLN A 161 -12.92 13.93 8.51
N VAL A 162 -12.43 13.70 7.29
CA VAL A 162 -11.73 12.47 6.91
C VAL A 162 -10.22 12.73 6.97
N PRO A 163 -9.47 12.01 7.82
CA PRO A 163 -8.02 12.14 7.86
C PRO A 163 -7.37 11.65 6.56
N THR A 164 -6.30 12.31 6.14
CA THR A 164 -5.49 11.91 4.99
C THR A 164 -4.20 11.26 5.47
N THR A 165 -3.59 10.44 4.61
CA THR A 165 -2.31 9.78 4.86
C THR A 165 -1.24 10.41 4.00
N ALA A 166 -0.05 10.65 4.56
CA ALA A 166 1.10 11.09 3.78
C ALA A 166 1.55 10.00 2.83
N LEU A 167 1.59 10.33 1.54
CA LEU A 167 2.15 9.50 0.49
C LEU A 167 3.66 9.72 0.46
N VAL A 168 4.34 9.12 1.43
CA VAL A 168 5.80 9.04 1.44
C VAL A 168 6.21 8.02 0.38
N GLY A 169 6.97 8.44 -0.64
CA GLY A 169 7.41 7.57 -1.75
C GLY A 169 8.38 6.45 -1.34
N ASN A 170 8.55 6.21 -0.05
CA ASN A 170 9.40 5.20 0.55
C ASN A 170 8.59 4.44 1.60
N GLU A 171 7.92 3.37 1.16
CA GLU A 171 7.12 2.52 2.05
C GLU A 171 7.97 1.54 2.87
N THR A 172 9.18 1.23 2.40
CA THR A 172 10.15 0.40 3.10
C THR A 172 11.33 1.25 3.57
N ASP A 173 11.61 1.18 4.87
CA ASP A 173 12.76 1.80 5.52
C ASP A 173 13.66 0.79 6.24
N ARG A 174 13.18 -0.45 6.45
CA ARG A 174 13.93 -1.53 7.06
C ARG A 174 13.60 -2.89 6.45
N VAL A 175 14.64 -3.67 6.16
CA VAL A 175 14.53 -5.07 5.72
C VAL A 175 15.46 -5.93 6.56
N ILE A 176 14.95 -7.03 7.09
CA ILE A 176 15.73 -8.06 7.78
C ILE A 176 16.00 -9.20 6.82
N GLY A 177 17.27 -9.57 6.70
CA GLY A 177 17.70 -10.83 6.13
C GLY A 177 17.93 -11.85 7.24
N TRP A 178 17.15 -12.93 7.26
CA TRP A 178 17.31 -14.01 8.26
C TRP A 178 17.06 -15.37 7.62
N ALA A 179 18.01 -16.30 7.75
CA ALA A 179 17.95 -17.64 7.16
C ALA A 179 17.63 -17.65 5.64
N GLY A 180 18.01 -16.57 4.94
CA GLY A 180 17.70 -16.31 3.52
C GLY A 180 16.27 -15.89 3.20
N ALA A 181 15.45 -15.57 4.22
CA ALA A 181 14.22 -14.81 4.04
C ALA A 181 14.51 -13.30 4.08
N LEU A 182 13.83 -12.53 3.23
CA LEU A 182 13.75 -11.08 3.30
C LEU A 182 12.42 -10.71 3.94
N ILE A 183 12.50 -10.09 5.11
CA ILE A 183 11.39 -9.79 6.00
C ILE A 183 11.31 -8.27 6.19
N GLN A 184 10.11 -7.70 6.05
CA GLN A 184 9.88 -6.27 6.21
C GLN A 184 8.46 -6.03 6.74
N VAL A 185 8.15 -4.78 7.06
CA VAL A 185 6.76 -4.35 7.32
C VAL A 185 5.94 -4.53 6.03
N PRO A 186 4.68 -5.00 6.09
CA PRO A 186 3.84 -5.09 4.91
C PRO A 186 3.63 -3.70 4.27
N TYR A 187 3.97 -3.59 2.99
CA TYR A 187 3.84 -2.37 2.17
C TYR A 187 2.45 -2.25 1.52
N ALA A 188 2.11 -1.09 0.93
CA ALA A 188 0.73 -0.77 0.58
C ALA A 188 0.05 -1.81 -0.32
N ALA A 189 0.74 -2.25 -1.37
CA ALA A 189 0.19 -3.25 -2.30
C ALA A 189 -0.05 -4.63 -1.63
N VAL A 190 0.58 -4.94 -0.51
CA VAL A 190 0.29 -6.15 0.30
C VAL A 190 -0.91 -5.92 1.20
N LEU A 191 -1.01 -4.73 1.80
CA LEU A 191 -2.14 -4.34 2.66
C LEU A 191 -3.46 -4.36 1.89
N GLU A 192 -3.47 -3.90 0.65
CA GLU A 192 -4.66 -3.90 -0.23
C GLU A 192 -5.22 -5.30 -0.53
N GLN A 193 -4.46 -6.36 -0.24
CA GLN A 193 -4.86 -7.74 -0.52
C GLN A 193 -5.43 -8.48 0.69
N VAL A 194 -5.50 -7.84 1.86
CA VAL A 194 -5.97 -8.46 3.11
C VAL A 194 -6.95 -7.55 3.83
N LYS A 195 -7.93 -8.15 4.52
CA LYS A 195 -8.90 -7.38 5.32
C LYS A 195 -8.35 -6.99 6.69
N ARG A 196 -7.52 -7.86 7.25
CA ARG A 196 -6.88 -7.69 8.55
C ARG A 196 -5.42 -8.06 8.44
N ILE A 197 -4.56 -7.21 8.97
CA ILE A 197 -3.11 -7.44 9.01
C ILE A 197 -2.81 -8.45 10.13
N PRO A 198 -2.22 -9.62 9.85
CA PRO A 198 -1.93 -10.61 10.88
C PRO A 198 -0.78 -10.21 11.82
N SER A 199 0.24 -9.54 11.29
CA SER A 199 1.44 -9.08 12.03
C SER A 199 2.17 -7.99 11.21
N GLY A 200 3.04 -7.20 11.85
CA GLY A 200 3.99 -6.32 11.16
C GLY A 200 5.21 -7.04 10.56
N VAL A 201 5.27 -8.37 10.63
CA VAL A 201 6.42 -9.18 10.17
C VAL A 201 6.04 -9.94 8.90
N TYR A 202 6.35 -9.38 7.72
CA TYR A 202 5.94 -9.93 6.43
C TYR A 202 7.12 -10.50 5.63
N VAL A 203 7.00 -11.75 5.18
CA VAL A 203 8.01 -12.42 4.36
C VAL A 203 7.81 -12.02 2.90
N SER A 204 8.67 -11.16 2.38
CA SER A 204 8.57 -10.65 1.02
C SER A 204 9.23 -11.56 -0.02
N CYS A 205 10.34 -12.19 0.36
CA CYS A 205 11.08 -13.07 -0.53
C CYS A 205 11.80 -14.14 0.28
N THR A 206 12.06 -15.28 -0.34
CA THR A 206 12.97 -16.31 0.16
C THR A 206 13.94 -16.67 -0.93
N LEU A 207 15.23 -16.65 -0.62
CA LEU A 207 16.29 -16.94 -1.56
C LEU A 207 16.36 -18.44 -1.82
N TYR A 208 16.47 -18.83 -3.10
CA TYR A 208 16.51 -20.23 -3.51
C TYR A 208 17.68 -20.97 -2.86
N GLY A 209 17.42 -22.16 -2.32
CA GLY A 209 18.42 -22.98 -1.64
C GLY A 209 18.81 -22.49 -0.24
N ALA A 210 18.24 -21.38 0.25
CA ALA A 210 18.40 -20.97 1.63
C ALA A 210 17.54 -21.82 2.58
N PRO A 211 17.86 -21.87 3.89
CA PRO A 211 17.03 -22.57 4.86
C PRO A 211 15.56 -22.16 4.82
N ALA A 212 15.25 -20.86 4.70
CA ALA A 212 13.88 -20.38 4.53
C ALA A 212 13.16 -21.06 3.36
N ASN A 213 13.83 -21.21 2.22
CA ASN A 213 13.27 -21.88 1.06
C ASN A 213 13.19 -23.40 1.23
N THR A 214 14.22 -24.03 1.81
CA THR A 214 14.27 -25.50 2.02
C THR A 214 13.24 -25.98 3.04
N TYR A 215 12.96 -25.20 4.09
CA TYR A 215 11.98 -25.51 5.13
C TYR A 215 10.57 -24.95 4.83
N ASP A 216 10.30 -24.57 3.58
CA ASP A 216 8.98 -24.12 3.09
C ASP A 216 8.42 -22.86 3.81
N LEU A 217 9.29 -21.94 4.25
CA LEU A 217 8.86 -20.59 4.61
C LEU A 217 8.49 -19.87 3.31
N LYS A 218 7.19 -19.70 3.04
CA LYS A 218 6.72 -19.15 1.77
C LYS A 218 6.80 -17.62 1.75
N PRO A 219 7.21 -17.00 0.64
CA PRO A 219 6.93 -15.59 0.39
C PRO A 219 5.41 -15.33 0.43
N GLY A 220 5.01 -14.17 0.91
CA GLY A 220 3.60 -13.81 0.97
C GLY A 220 2.87 -14.16 2.28
N VAL A 221 3.60 -14.63 3.29
CA VAL A 221 3.05 -14.92 4.62
C VAL A 221 3.53 -13.91 5.66
N TRP A 222 2.77 -13.80 6.75
CA TRP A 222 3.11 -13.04 7.94
C TRP A 222 3.59 -14.00 9.02
N ILE A 223 4.69 -13.68 9.69
CA ILE A 223 5.14 -14.41 10.87
C ILE A 223 4.40 -13.82 12.07
N THR A 224 3.62 -14.63 12.76
CA THR A 224 2.84 -14.20 13.93
C THR A 224 3.43 -14.69 15.23
N GLU A 225 4.23 -15.76 15.21
CA GLU A 225 4.91 -16.26 16.41
C GLU A 225 6.27 -16.87 16.07
N VAL A 226 7.20 -16.79 17.02
CA VAL A 226 8.50 -17.46 17.02
C VAL A 226 8.61 -18.29 18.31
N ASP A 227 8.76 -19.60 18.19
CA ASP A 227 8.70 -20.58 19.29
C ASP A 227 7.46 -20.43 20.20
N GLY A 228 6.34 -19.98 19.64
CA GLY A 228 5.10 -19.71 20.37
C GLY A 228 5.08 -18.37 21.12
N GLN A 229 6.11 -17.54 20.99
CA GLN A 229 6.08 -16.14 21.42
C GLN A 229 5.45 -15.29 20.31
N PRO A 230 4.36 -14.55 20.58
CA PRO A 230 3.77 -13.64 19.60
C PRO A 230 4.75 -12.56 19.14
N VAL A 231 4.74 -12.25 17.85
CA VAL A 231 5.56 -11.18 17.25
C VAL A 231 4.68 -10.30 16.36
N ASP A 232 4.74 -8.99 16.57
CA ASP A 232 3.91 -7.98 15.88
C ASP A 232 4.73 -6.94 15.13
N SER A 233 6.04 -6.95 15.32
CA SER A 233 6.99 -5.95 14.82
C SER A 233 8.33 -6.59 14.45
N LEU A 234 9.10 -5.95 13.57
CA LEU A 234 10.44 -6.41 13.18
C LEU A 234 11.38 -6.55 14.38
N ASP A 235 11.24 -5.69 15.39
CA ASP A 235 12.03 -5.77 16.63
C ASP A 235 11.62 -6.97 17.49
N SER A 236 10.32 -7.17 17.75
CA SER A 236 9.84 -8.35 18.48
C SER A 236 10.25 -9.66 17.81
N PHE A 237 10.26 -9.68 16.47
CA PHE A 237 10.73 -10.82 15.69
C PHE A 237 12.22 -11.10 15.94
N MET A 238 13.07 -10.06 15.84
CA MET A 238 14.51 -10.20 16.06
C MET A 238 14.85 -10.59 17.50
N GLU A 239 14.15 -10.03 18.48
CA GLU A 239 14.31 -10.38 19.90
C GLU A 239 13.96 -11.85 20.14
N ALA A 240 12.84 -12.32 19.59
CA ALA A 240 12.40 -13.70 19.73
C ALA A 240 13.37 -14.69 19.06
N VAL A 241 13.86 -14.37 17.84
CA VAL A 241 14.88 -15.18 17.15
C VAL A 241 16.17 -15.26 17.97
N LYS A 242 16.69 -14.13 18.46
CA LYS A 242 17.91 -14.10 19.30
C LYS A 242 17.72 -14.92 20.57
N ALA A 243 16.56 -14.82 21.22
CA ALA A 243 16.25 -15.60 22.41
C ALA A 243 16.20 -17.12 22.12
N SER A 244 15.68 -17.53 20.96
CA SER A 244 15.68 -18.94 20.53
C SER A 244 17.09 -19.47 20.24
N GLU A 245 17.93 -18.67 19.57
CA GLU A 245 19.32 -19.03 19.29
C GLU A 245 20.15 -19.16 20.58
N GLN A 246 19.97 -18.26 21.55
CA GLN A 246 20.64 -18.30 22.85
C GLN A 246 20.23 -19.51 23.70
N ARG A 247 18.92 -19.81 23.79
CA ARG A 247 18.43 -21.00 24.51
C ARG A 247 19.09 -22.28 23.99
N THR A 248 19.18 -22.39 22.66
CA THR A 248 19.82 -23.53 22.01
C THR A 248 21.29 -23.71 22.40
N GLN A 249 22.05 -22.61 22.43
CA GLN A 249 23.47 -22.66 22.77
C GLN A 249 23.69 -23.13 24.23
N SER A 250 22.75 -22.81 25.13
CA SER A 250 22.82 -23.21 26.54
C SER A 250 22.45 -24.67 26.82
N GLU A 251 21.67 -25.32 25.94
CA GLU A 251 21.16 -26.69 26.13
C GLU A 251 22.10 -27.80 25.62
N GLY A 252 23.36 -27.48 25.27
CA GLY A 252 24.39 -28.48 24.98
C GLY A 252 24.22 -29.22 23.64
N GLY A 253 23.51 -28.63 22.69
CA GLY A 253 23.38 -29.17 21.33
C GLY A 253 24.75 -29.37 20.66
N SER A 254 24.97 -30.57 20.09
CA SER A 254 26.20 -30.97 19.39
C SER A 254 26.74 -29.86 18.48
N ALA A 255 28.06 -29.61 18.52
CA ALA A 255 28.82 -28.61 17.77
C ALA A 255 28.73 -28.71 16.22
N SER A 256 27.84 -29.56 15.69
CA SER A 256 27.58 -29.81 14.27
C SER A 256 26.10 -29.69 13.88
N GLY A 257 25.20 -29.36 14.82
CA GLY A 257 23.76 -29.42 14.66
C GLY A 257 23.03 -28.18 15.20
N GLY A 258 22.88 -27.11 14.42
CA GLY A 258 22.01 -25.98 14.78
C GLY A 258 20.58 -26.42 15.12
N SER A 259 19.90 -25.70 16.02
CA SER A 259 18.52 -26.01 16.43
C SER A 259 17.48 -25.54 15.43
N TYR A 260 16.28 -26.10 15.60
CA TYR A 260 15.10 -25.65 14.91
C TYR A 260 14.43 -24.52 15.68
N ILE A 261 14.02 -23.48 14.97
CA ILE A 261 13.14 -22.41 15.41
C ILE A 261 11.77 -22.65 14.79
N ARG A 262 10.74 -22.72 15.62
CA ARG A 262 9.35 -22.89 15.18
C ARG A 262 8.76 -21.54 14.80
N LEU A 263 8.18 -21.43 13.62
CA LEU A 263 7.47 -20.24 13.18
C LEU A 263 5.98 -20.58 13.01
N THR A 264 5.12 -19.72 13.56
CA THR A 264 3.70 -19.69 13.20
C THR A 264 3.53 -18.58 12.17
N THR A 265 2.88 -18.92 11.06
CA THR A 265 2.65 -18.00 9.94
C THR A 265 1.19 -17.95 9.56
N VAL A 266 0.76 -16.82 9.01
CA VAL A 266 -0.58 -16.63 8.44
C VAL A 266 -0.42 -16.20 6.99
N SER A 267 -1.19 -16.82 6.08
CA SER A 267 -1.21 -16.45 4.66
C SER A 267 -2.27 -15.39 4.35
N ARG A 268 -2.25 -14.84 3.12
CA ARG A 268 -3.27 -13.90 2.62
C ARG A 268 -4.69 -14.47 2.67
N ALA A 269 -4.83 -15.80 2.61
CA ALA A 269 -6.10 -16.51 2.70
C ALA A 269 -6.51 -16.83 4.16
N GLU A 270 -5.87 -16.18 5.15
CA GLU A 270 -6.10 -16.40 6.59
C GLU A 270 -5.80 -17.83 7.08
N ILE A 271 -5.11 -18.64 6.26
CA ILE A 271 -4.67 -19.97 6.64
C ILE A 271 -3.44 -19.86 7.53
N THR A 272 -3.51 -20.45 8.73
CA THR A 272 -2.40 -20.57 9.67
C THR A 272 -1.55 -21.80 9.33
N GLY A 273 -0.24 -21.63 9.27
CA GLY A 273 0.74 -22.69 9.08
C GLY A 273 1.81 -22.65 10.15
N VAL A 274 2.32 -23.81 10.55
CA VAL A 274 3.43 -23.93 11.49
C VAL A 274 4.57 -24.68 10.80
N LEU A 275 5.77 -24.12 10.85
CA LEU A 275 6.98 -24.77 10.34
C LEU A 275 8.09 -24.74 11.38
N SER A 276 9.07 -25.63 11.25
CA SER A 276 10.30 -25.64 12.03
C SER A 276 11.46 -25.48 11.09
N LEU A 277 12.17 -24.36 11.22
CA LEU A 277 13.28 -23.97 10.36
C LEU A 277 14.58 -24.07 11.14
N ARG A 278 15.61 -24.67 10.55
CA ARG A 278 16.96 -24.64 11.12
C ARG A 278 17.77 -23.52 10.45
N PRO A 279 18.17 -22.46 11.17
CA PRO A 279 19.03 -21.42 10.61
C PRO A 279 20.43 -21.96 10.28
N ASP A 280 21.09 -21.29 9.33
CA ASP A 280 22.48 -21.53 8.98
C ASP A 280 23.22 -20.18 8.91
N PRO A 281 23.65 -19.62 10.06
CA PRO A 281 24.29 -18.31 10.10
C PRO A 281 25.66 -18.28 9.43
N HIS A 282 26.26 -19.43 9.11
CA HIS A 282 27.56 -19.49 8.43
C HIS A 282 27.43 -19.07 6.95
N TYR A 283 26.42 -19.60 6.25
CA TYR A 283 26.15 -19.24 4.85
C TYR A 283 25.07 -18.16 4.69
N TRP A 284 24.17 -18.05 5.66
CA TRP A 284 23.02 -17.14 5.66
C TRP A 284 23.02 -16.29 6.93
N PRO A 285 24.03 -15.42 7.12
CA PRO A 285 24.12 -14.57 8.31
C PRO A 285 22.90 -13.66 8.41
N THR A 286 22.53 -13.34 9.65
CA THR A 286 21.46 -12.39 9.92
C THR A 286 21.97 -10.97 9.68
N PHE A 287 21.22 -10.18 8.92
CA PHE A 287 21.54 -8.79 8.66
C PHE A 287 20.27 -7.93 8.62
N GLN A 288 20.43 -6.63 8.71
CA GLN A 288 19.39 -5.67 8.41
C GLN A 288 19.89 -4.59 7.46
N LEU A 289 19.03 -4.19 6.53
CA LEU A 289 19.17 -2.99 5.74
C LEU A 289 18.27 -1.93 6.37
N ILE A 290 18.84 -0.80 6.72
CA ILE A 290 18.12 0.35 7.28
C ILE A 290 18.36 1.53 6.35
N LYS A 291 17.30 2.25 6.01
CA LYS A 291 17.41 3.45 5.18
C LYS A 291 18.26 4.49 5.91
N ASP A 292 19.24 5.03 5.21
CA ASP A 292 20.21 5.97 5.76
C ASP A 292 20.56 7.00 4.68
N ASP A 293 20.08 8.22 4.84
CA ASP A 293 20.27 9.30 3.85
C ASP A 293 21.74 9.77 3.79
N GLU A 294 22.58 9.42 4.78
CA GLU A 294 24.03 9.67 4.75
C GLU A 294 24.80 8.60 3.98
N ALA A 295 24.21 7.41 3.79
CA ALA A 295 24.84 6.33 3.04
C ALA A 295 24.81 6.60 1.54
N VAL A 296 25.89 6.25 0.83
CA VAL A 296 26.03 6.49 -0.63
C VAL A 296 24.89 5.88 -1.45
N CYS A 297 24.42 4.69 -1.06
CA CYS A 297 23.31 4.01 -1.73
C CYS A 297 21.94 4.28 -1.08
N GLY A 298 21.86 5.14 -0.06
CA GLY A 298 20.65 5.42 0.71
C GLY A 298 20.28 4.34 1.74
N TRP A 299 21.16 3.35 1.95
CA TRP A 299 20.95 2.22 2.86
C TRP A 299 22.23 1.88 3.62
N ARG A 300 22.08 1.59 4.91
CA ARG A 300 23.12 1.01 5.75
C ARG A 300 22.83 -0.46 5.99
N CYS A 301 23.84 -1.30 5.84
CA CYS A 301 23.78 -2.73 6.15
C CYS A 301 24.45 -2.99 7.49
N GLU A 302 23.75 -3.67 8.40
CA GLU A 302 24.24 -4.07 9.71
C GLU A 302 24.10 -5.59 9.88
N TYR A 303 25.19 -6.26 10.21
CA TYR A 303 25.18 -7.68 10.56
C TYR A 303 24.89 -7.84 12.05
N MET A 304 24.07 -8.84 12.40
CA MET A 304 23.57 -9.07 13.76
C MET A 304 24.05 -10.41 14.33
#